data_AF-A0A250FVE6-F1
#
_entry.id   AF-A0A250FVE6-F1
#
_cell.length_a   1.000
_cell.length_b   1.000
_cell.length_c   1.000
_cell.angle_alpha   90.00
_cell.angle_beta   90.00
_cell.angle_gamma   90.00
#
_symmetry.space_group_name_H-M   'P 1'
#
loop_
_entity.id
_entity.type
_entity.pdbx_description
1 polymer ?
#
loop_
_entity_poly.entity_id
_entity_poly.type
_entity_poly.pdbx_seq_one_letter_code
_entity_poly.pdbx_strand_id
1 'polypeptide(L)'
;MAHNKDYFKDFNINPKGLLQEEIDIINDWYANYTKFDRNIHLFDAEEVEIYTEHVKFLKEEYENLSFCDDILLFSADEDSNCAGIMTKGIMRGWIFFFSEDFWTKPVFRTLKTFYEKVKSEEITDVSAFGIKSPDFQNKHRTASELATDNKVFDDLLQKIHHTENKHDKNLFIEALITISPPNRISELTEFLFSEDYWHTRQILEAFAFYNHQTDHELLYKLGKEKPQFRKQLKEMGIQPQRKFLWWKKW
;
A
#
# COMPACT_ATOMS: atom_id res chain seq x y z
N MET A 1 20.16 -15.90 32.14
CA MET A 1 19.81 -14.51 31.83
C MET A 1 19.80 -14.42 30.32
N ALA A 2 18.63 -14.37 29.68
CA ALA A 2 18.58 -14.11 28.25
C ALA A 2 19.18 -12.71 28.04
N HIS A 3 20.22 -12.60 27.22
CA HIS A 3 20.65 -11.28 26.75
C HIS A 3 19.42 -10.66 26.07
N ASN A 4 18.95 -9.51 26.57
CA ASN A 4 17.97 -8.70 25.87
C ASN A 4 18.63 -8.27 24.56
N LYS A 5 18.39 -9.02 23.49
CA LYS A 5 18.76 -8.63 22.14
C LYS A 5 17.96 -7.37 21.82
N ASP A 6 18.64 -6.34 21.38
CA ASP A 6 18.06 -5.03 21.08
C ASP A 6 18.42 -4.71 19.64
N TYR A 7 17.49 -5.01 18.74
CA TYR A 7 17.66 -4.88 17.30
C TYR A 7 18.14 -3.47 16.91
N PHE A 8 17.51 -2.46 17.50
CA PHE A 8 17.81 -1.06 17.18
C PHE A 8 19.20 -0.66 17.64
N LYS A 9 19.59 -1.09 18.84
CA LYS A 9 20.92 -0.81 19.37
C LYS A 9 22.01 -1.59 18.62
N ASP A 10 21.76 -2.86 18.32
CA ASP A 10 22.75 -3.76 17.73
C ASP A 10 23.07 -3.37 16.26
N PHE A 11 22.09 -2.82 15.53
CA PHE A 11 22.27 -2.34 14.15
C PHE A 11 22.28 -0.81 14.02
N ASN A 12 22.33 -0.06 15.13
CA ASN A 12 22.34 1.41 15.14
C ASN A 12 21.18 2.04 14.33
N ILE A 13 20.00 1.40 14.37
CA ILE A 13 18.78 1.89 13.73
C ILE A 13 18.06 2.81 14.70
N ASN A 14 17.60 3.97 14.22
CA ASN A 14 16.89 4.92 15.06
C ASN A 14 15.40 4.54 15.24
N PRO A 15 14.93 4.13 16.43
CA PRO A 15 13.54 3.75 16.65
C PRO A 15 12.59 4.95 16.83
N LYS A 16 13.07 6.19 16.63
CA LYS A 16 12.27 7.40 16.87
C LYS A 16 10.97 7.37 16.06
N GLY A 17 9.85 7.54 16.76
CA GLY A 17 8.50 7.51 16.18
C GLY A 17 7.75 6.19 16.40
N LEU A 18 8.46 5.13 16.81
CA LEU A 18 7.85 3.89 17.28
C LEU A 18 7.32 4.03 18.72
N LEU A 19 6.28 3.26 19.05
CA LEU A 19 5.84 3.05 20.43
C LEU A 19 6.71 1.97 21.07
N GLN A 20 6.73 1.95 22.40
CA GLN A 20 7.42 0.90 23.14
C GLN A 20 6.92 -0.50 22.75
N GLU A 21 5.61 -0.70 22.57
CA GLU A 21 5.05 -1.99 22.15
C GLU A 21 5.59 -2.45 20.78
N GLU A 22 5.82 -1.52 19.85
CA GLU A 22 6.36 -1.86 18.52
C GLU A 22 7.85 -2.20 18.59
N ILE A 23 8.59 -1.47 19.43
CA ILE A 23 10.00 -1.78 19.74
C ILE A 23 10.10 -3.17 20.37
N ASP A 24 9.22 -3.48 21.32
CA ASP A 24 9.18 -4.77 22.00
C ASP A 24 8.85 -5.91 21.03
N ILE A 25 7.93 -5.71 20.08
CA ILE A 25 7.62 -6.69 19.04
C ILE A 25 8.82 -6.95 18.12
N ILE A 26 9.52 -5.89 17.67
CA ILE A 26 10.69 -6.04 16.79
C ILE A 26 11.84 -6.74 17.54
N ASN A 27 12.04 -6.40 18.82
CA ASN A 27 13.04 -7.09 19.64
C ASN A 27 12.66 -8.56 19.91
N ASP A 28 11.37 -8.88 20.11
CA ASP A 28 10.89 -10.27 20.20
C ASP A 28 11.14 -11.02 18.89
N TRP A 29 10.87 -10.40 17.74
CA TRP A 29 11.19 -10.97 16.43
C TRP A 29 12.69 -11.26 16.33
N TYR A 30 13.55 -10.27 16.57
CA TYR A 30 15.00 -10.41 16.50
C TYR A 30 15.57 -11.47 17.47
N ALA A 31 14.91 -11.65 18.62
CA ALA A 31 15.33 -12.64 19.60
C ALA A 31 15.03 -14.08 19.16
N ASN A 32 13.91 -14.30 18.45
CA ASN A 32 13.34 -15.62 18.22
C ASN A 32 13.44 -16.13 16.77
N TYR A 33 13.62 -15.25 15.78
CA TYR A 33 13.67 -15.64 14.37
C TYR A 33 14.86 -14.98 13.66
N THR A 34 15.50 -15.75 12.80
CA THR A 34 16.56 -15.32 11.90
C THR A 34 16.11 -15.45 10.45
N LYS A 35 16.91 -14.92 9.51
CA LYS A 35 16.68 -15.07 8.06
C LYS A 35 16.67 -16.53 7.56
N PHE A 36 17.23 -17.46 8.34
CA PHE A 36 17.19 -18.89 8.00
C PHE A 36 15.94 -19.60 8.54
N ASP A 37 15.19 -18.96 9.44
CA ASP A 37 13.98 -19.51 10.05
C ASP A 37 12.71 -19.11 9.30
N ARG A 38 12.77 -17.99 8.57
CA ARG A 38 11.64 -17.31 7.93
C ARG A 38 12.10 -16.60 6.67
N ASN A 39 11.32 -16.75 5.59
CA ASN A 39 11.54 -16.00 4.35
C ASN A 39 11.45 -14.49 4.57
N ILE A 40 10.46 -14.04 5.35
CA ILE A 40 10.35 -12.66 5.79
C ILE A 40 11.12 -12.52 7.10
N HIS A 41 12.10 -11.62 7.11
CA HIS A 41 13.02 -11.46 8.21
C HIS A 41 13.37 -9.99 8.45
N LEU A 42 13.85 -9.68 9.66
CA LEU A 42 14.40 -8.37 9.95
C LEU A 42 15.73 -8.19 9.23
N PHE A 43 16.03 -6.97 8.79
CA PHE A 43 17.31 -6.69 8.14
C PHE A 43 18.49 -7.08 9.02
N ASP A 44 19.48 -7.73 8.44
CA ASP A 44 20.81 -7.80 9.03
C ASP A 44 21.65 -6.54 8.75
N ALA A 45 22.88 -6.52 9.24
CA ALA A 45 23.75 -5.34 9.13
C ALA A 45 24.03 -4.93 7.67
N GLU A 46 24.17 -5.91 6.77
CA GLU A 46 24.47 -5.66 5.35
C GLU A 46 23.23 -5.08 4.66
N GLU A 47 22.06 -5.65 4.95
CA GLU A 47 20.79 -5.19 4.38
C GLU A 47 20.43 -3.78 4.85
N VAL A 48 20.66 -3.44 6.13
CA VAL A 48 20.45 -2.07 6.64
C VAL A 48 21.23 -1.05 5.82
N GLU A 49 22.49 -1.34 5.47
CA GLU A 49 23.33 -0.46 4.66
C GLU A 49 22.78 -0.34 3.23
N ILE A 50 22.48 -1.47 2.59
CA ILE A 50 21.95 -1.52 1.22
C ILE A 50 20.66 -0.72 1.10
N TYR A 51 19.68 -0.95 1.98
CA TYR A 51 18.40 -0.26 1.89
C TYR A 51 18.50 1.22 2.28
N THR A 52 19.42 1.57 3.18
CA THR A 52 19.69 2.98 3.48
C THR A 52 20.19 3.73 2.25
N GLU A 53 21.15 3.15 1.52
CA GLU A 53 21.66 3.74 0.28
C GLU A 53 20.62 3.74 -0.84
N HIS A 54 19.84 2.66 -0.95
CA HIS A 54 18.75 2.57 -1.92
C HIS A 54 17.72 3.69 -1.69
N VAL A 55 17.23 3.88 -0.46
CA VAL A 55 16.27 4.95 -0.14
C VAL A 55 16.85 6.34 -0.42
N LYS A 56 18.14 6.57 -0.18
CA LYS A 56 18.80 7.84 -0.55
C LYS A 56 18.76 8.06 -2.06
N PHE A 57 19.16 7.06 -2.84
CA PHE A 57 19.13 7.12 -4.31
C PHE A 57 17.73 7.45 -4.83
N LEU A 58 16.67 6.81 -4.31
CA LEU A 58 15.30 7.12 -4.72
C LEU A 58 14.89 8.56 -4.44
N LYS A 59 15.28 9.10 -3.30
CA LYS A 59 14.98 10.49 -2.96
C LYS A 59 15.67 11.45 -3.92
N GLU A 60 16.88 11.12 -4.35
CA GLU A 60 17.63 11.93 -5.31
C GLU A 60 17.03 11.85 -6.72
N GLU A 61 16.68 10.65 -7.19
CA GLU A 61 16.13 10.44 -8.54
C GLU A 61 14.67 10.93 -8.69
N TYR A 62 13.83 10.76 -7.66
CA TYR A 62 12.39 11.01 -7.72
C TYR A 62 11.95 12.29 -6.99
N GLU A 63 12.79 13.34 -7.02
CA GLU A 63 12.47 14.69 -6.54
C GLU A 63 12.11 14.81 -5.04
N ASN A 64 12.88 14.16 -4.16
CA ASN A 64 12.70 14.15 -2.70
C ASN A 64 11.32 13.63 -2.26
N LEU A 65 11.09 12.33 -2.47
CA LEU A 65 9.90 11.60 -2.01
C LEU A 65 9.66 11.77 -0.50
N SER A 66 8.78 12.70 -0.13
CA SER A 66 8.48 13.03 1.27
C SER A 66 7.75 11.88 1.97
N PHE A 67 7.04 11.04 1.21
CA PHE A 67 6.34 9.88 1.73
C PHE A 67 7.28 8.90 2.47
N CYS A 68 8.49 8.71 1.96
CA CYS A 68 9.47 7.78 2.52
C CYS A 68 10.09 8.28 3.84
N ASP A 69 10.02 9.59 4.15
CA ASP A 69 10.55 10.15 5.40
C ASP A 69 9.74 9.74 6.64
N ASP A 70 8.55 9.20 6.41
CA ASP A 70 7.63 8.83 7.47
C ASP A 70 7.69 7.33 7.76
N ILE A 71 8.39 6.55 6.94
CA ILE A 71 8.39 5.09 7.00
C ILE A 71 9.77 4.58 7.43
N LEU A 72 9.79 3.79 8.50
CA LEU A 72 10.96 3.03 8.90
C LEU A 72 10.90 1.65 8.25
N LEU A 73 11.79 1.38 7.29
CA LEU A 73 11.99 0.03 6.77
C LEU A 73 12.69 -0.83 7.81
N PHE A 74 12.28 -2.08 7.98
CA PHE A 74 12.84 -2.95 9.01
C PHE A 74 12.92 -4.44 8.64
N SER A 75 12.33 -4.86 7.52
CA SER A 75 12.24 -6.27 7.13
C SER A 75 12.27 -6.42 5.62
N ALA A 76 12.82 -7.53 5.14
CA ALA A 76 12.79 -7.95 3.74
C ALA A 76 12.34 -9.41 3.56
N ASP A 77 12.01 -9.77 2.32
CA ASP A 77 11.97 -11.15 1.83
C ASP A 77 13.22 -11.51 1.01
N GLU A 78 13.25 -12.75 0.49
CA GLU A 78 14.39 -13.28 -0.29
C GLU A 78 14.63 -12.53 -1.62
N ASP A 79 13.59 -11.87 -2.15
CA ASP A 79 13.62 -11.12 -3.40
C ASP A 79 13.87 -9.62 -3.17
N SER A 80 14.37 -9.26 -1.98
CA SER A 80 14.68 -7.87 -1.59
C SER A 80 13.48 -6.92 -1.58
N ASN A 81 12.26 -7.44 -1.46
CA ASN A 81 11.08 -6.61 -1.19
C ASN A 81 11.00 -6.31 0.31
N CYS A 82 10.70 -5.06 0.65
CA CYS A 82 10.74 -4.59 2.02
C CYS A 82 9.36 -4.40 2.64
N ALA A 83 9.32 -4.56 3.96
CA ALA A 83 8.27 -4.05 4.82
C ALA A 83 8.79 -2.90 5.68
N GLY A 84 7.95 -1.88 5.85
CA GLY A 84 8.21 -0.74 6.71
C GLY A 84 6.99 -0.32 7.50
N ILE A 85 7.23 0.40 8.59
CA ILE A 85 6.18 0.92 9.47
C ILE A 85 6.12 2.44 9.38
N MET A 86 4.91 2.97 9.20
CA MET A 86 4.65 4.41 9.24
C MET A 86 4.82 4.93 10.67
N THR A 87 5.77 5.82 10.90
CA THR A 87 6.19 6.30 12.22
C THR A 87 5.46 7.56 12.67
N LYS A 88 4.82 8.28 11.74
CA LYS A 88 4.14 9.55 12.03
C LYS A 88 2.89 9.76 11.17
N GLY A 89 2.16 10.84 11.48
CA GLY A 89 0.93 11.18 10.77
C GLY A 89 -0.26 10.29 11.13
N ILE A 90 -1.30 10.39 10.32
CA ILE A 90 -2.59 9.71 10.56
C ILE A 90 -2.56 8.19 10.32
N MET A 91 -1.64 7.73 9.47
CA MET A 91 -1.41 6.31 9.16
C MET A 91 -0.38 5.66 10.10
N ARG A 92 0.02 6.34 11.18
CA ARG A 92 1.05 5.87 12.10
C ARG A 92 0.73 4.48 12.66
N GLY A 93 1.71 3.58 12.60
CA GLY A 93 1.61 2.17 12.98
C GLY A 93 1.23 1.22 11.83
N TRP A 94 0.81 1.75 10.67
CA TRP A 94 0.48 0.93 9.50
C TRP A 94 1.74 0.40 8.84
N ILE A 95 1.65 -0.83 8.34
CA ILE A 95 2.73 -1.52 7.63
C ILE A 95 2.54 -1.29 6.14
N PHE A 96 3.62 -0.85 5.50
CA PHE A 96 3.77 -0.64 4.07
C PHE A 96 4.71 -1.67 3.49
N PHE A 97 4.37 -2.18 2.33
CA PHE A 97 5.27 -3.01 1.53
C PHE A 97 5.86 -2.20 0.38
N PHE A 98 7.11 -2.49 0.05
CA PHE A 98 7.91 -1.84 -0.97
C PHE A 98 8.54 -2.93 -1.83
N SER A 99 8.33 -2.90 -3.13
CA SER A 99 9.01 -3.79 -4.08
C SER A 99 10.07 -3.05 -4.88
N GLU A 100 10.93 -3.81 -5.58
CA GLU A 100 11.91 -3.24 -6.53
C GLU A 100 11.26 -2.36 -7.62
N ASP A 101 9.99 -2.59 -7.94
CA ASP A 101 9.19 -1.78 -8.87
C ASP A 101 8.56 -0.52 -8.23
N PHE A 102 8.94 -0.17 -7.00
CA PHE A 102 8.45 0.98 -6.22
C PHE A 102 6.96 1.03 -5.96
N TRP A 103 6.29 -0.12 -5.93
CA TRP A 103 4.91 -0.15 -5.45
C TRP A 103 4.92 -0.04 -3.94
N THR A 104 4.35 1.05 -3.44
CA THR A 104 4.23 1.27 -2.00
C THR A 104 2.76 1.34 -1.62
N LYS A 105 2.34 0.45 -0.74
CA LYS A 105 0.95 0.44 -0.29
C LYS A 105 0.80 -0.06 1.14
N PRO A 106 -0.22 0.42 1.85
CA PRO A 106 -0.53 -0.10 3.17
C PRO A 106 -1.13 -1.50 3.05
N VAL A 107 -0.62 -2.43 3.86
CA VAL A 107 -1.00 -3.84 3.87
C VAL A 107 -1.59 -4.30 5.19
N PHE A 108 -1.04 -3.80 6.30
CA PHE A 108 -1.55 -4.08 7.65
C PHE A 108 -1.77 -2.79 8.42
N ARG A 109 -2.82 -2.75 9.25
CA ARG A 109 -3.10 -1.61 10.13
C ARG A 109 -2.21 -1.57 11.36
N THR A 110 -1.58 -2.70 11.73
CA THR A 110 -0.68 -2.76 12.89
C THR A 110 0.49 -3.70 12.67
N LEU A 111 1.63 -3.38 13.29
CA LEU A 111 2.79 -4.27 13.35
C LEU A 111 2.47 -5.61 14.03
N LYS A 112 1.61 -5.59 15.05
CA LYS A 112 1.21 -6.80 15.77
C LYS A 112 0.56 -7.83 14.84
N THR A 113 -0.43 -7.42 14.06
CA THR A 113 -1.12 -8.30 13.11
C THR A 113 -0.17 -8.83 12.03
N PHE A 114 0.71 -7.96 11.53
CA PHE A 114 1.74 -8.37 10.57
C PHE A 114 2.67 -9.44 11.16
N TYR A 115 3.22 -9.18 12.35
CA TYR A 115 4.12 -10.09 13.04
C TYR A 115 3.47 -11.44 13.37
N GLU A 116 2.24 -11.45 13.85
CA GLU A 116 1.49 -12.68 14.13
C GLU A 116 1.35 -13.56 12.87
N LYS A 117 1.14 -12.95 11.70
CA LYS A 117 1.02 -13.66 10.42
C LYS A 117 2.37 -14.14 9.87
N VAL A 118 3.46 -13.41 10.10
CA VAL A 118 4.81 -13.91 9.80
C VAL A 118 5.14 -15.11 10.69
N LYS A 119 4.80 -15.06 11.98
CA LYS A 119 5.00 -16.18 12.91
C LYS A 119 4.25 -17.43 12.50
N SER A 120 3.01 -17.29 12.03
CA SER A 120 2.17 -18.40 11.57
C SER A 120 2.49 -18.90 10.16
N GLU A 121 3.48 -18.31 9.47
CA GLU A 121 3.84 -18.62 8.07
C GLU A 121 2.69 -18.39 7.08
N GLU A 122 1.70 -17.57 7.44
CA GLU A 122 0.65 -17.12 6.52
C GLU A 122 1.18 -16.12 5.48
N ILE A 123 2.32 -15.49 5.78
CA ILE A 123 3.03 -14.54 4.93
C ILE A 123 4.47 -15.05 4.81
N THR A 124 4.85 -15.46 3.61
CA THR A 124 6.20 -15.98 3.31
C THR A 124 6.92 -15.16 2.24
N ASP A 125 6.25 -14.15 1.70
CA ASP A 125 6.71 -13.35 0.56
C ASP A 125 5.97 -12.00 0.64
N VAL A 126 6.73 -10.90 0.65
CA VAL A 126 6.18 -9.53 0.73
C VAL A 126 5.53 -9.17 -0.61
N SER A 127 6.12 -9.61 -1.72
CA SER A 127 5.60 -9.41 -3.08
C SER A 127 4.29 -10.14 -3.35
N ALA A 128 4.03 -11.26 -2.66
CA ALA A 128 2.79 -12.05 -2.81
C ALA A 128 1.52 -11.23 -2.53
N PHE A 129 1.65 -10.14 -1.78
CA PHE A 129 0.55 -9.23 -1.48
C PHE A 129 0.28 -8.22 -2.60
N GLY A 130 1.07 -8.22 -3.69
CA GLY A 130 0.82 -7.63 -5.02
C GLY A 130 -0.22 -6.52 -5.05
N ILE A 131 -1.44 -6.79 -5.53
CA ILE A 131 -2.60 -5.86 -5.49
C ILE A 131 -3.44 -6.06 -4.21
N LYS A 132 -3.37 -7.24 -3.59
CA LYS A 132 -4.23 -7.62 -2.44
C LYS A 132 -3.64 -7.20 -1.10
N SER A 133 -4.15 -6.10 -0.57
CA SER A 133 -3.84 -5.66 0.80
C SER A 133 -4.69 -6.45 1.83
N PRO A 134 -4.09 -7.29 2.69
CA PRO A 134 -4.85 -8.21 3.57
C PRO A 134 -5.85 -7.51 4.47
N ASP A 135 -5.45 -6.42 5.13
CA ASP A 135 -6.32 -5.70 6.06
C ASP A 135 -7.30 -4.77 5.34
N PHE A 136 -6.90 -4.21 4.20
CA PHE A 136 -7.67 -3.16 3.53
C PHE A 136 -8.62 -3.68 2.46
N GLN A 137 -8.38 -4.85 1.88
CA GLN A 137 -9.33 -5.56 1.01
C GLN A 137 -10.27 -6.49 1.80
N ASN A 138 -10.75 -6.01 2.95
CA ASN A 138 -11.80 -6.65 3.72
C ASN A 138 -13.13 -5.89 3.53
N LYS A 139 -14.18 -6.59 3.10
CA LYS A 139 -15.54 -6.02 2.98
C LYS A 139 -16.18 -5.73 4.33
N HIS A 140 -15.70 -6.36 5.39
CA HIS A 140 -16.25 -6.31 6.74
C HIS A 140 -15.27 -5.65 7.70
N ARG A 141 -15.13 -4.32 7.56
CA ARG A 141 -14.33 -3.50 8.46
C ARG A 141 -15.09 -3.22 9.75
N THR A 142 -14.39 -3.22 10.88
CA THR A 142 -14.97 -2.78 12.17
C THR A 142 -15.28 -1.28 12.14
N ALA A 143 -16.12 -0.82 13.07
CA ALA A 143 -16.45 0.61 13.17
C ALA A 143 -15.21 1.48 13.44
N SER A 144 -14.27 0.98 14.25
CA SER A 144 -13.01 1.68 14.55
C SER A 144 -12.11 1.76 13.31
N GLU A 145 -11.98 0.67 12.55
CA GLU A 145 -11.20 0.69 11.30
C GLU A 145 -11.82 1.64 10.28
N LEU A 146 -13.15 1.60 10.09
CA LEU A 146 -13.83 2.52 9.19
C LEU A 146 -13.63 3.99 9.61
N ALA A 147 -13.69 4.30 10.90
CA ALA A 147 -13.46 5.66 11.38
C ALA A 147 -12.04 6.14 11.05
N THR A 148 -11.03 5.30 11.30
CA THR A 148 -9.63 5.61 10.95
C THR A 148 -9.45 5.72 9.44
N ASP A 149 -9.93 4.74 8.68
CA ASP A 149 -9.78 4.70 7.22
C ASP A 149 -10.44 5.92 6.56
N ASN A 150 -11.62 6.35 7.01
CA ASN A 150 -12.27 7.56 6.50
C ASN A 150 -11.42 8.82 6.80
N LYS A 151 -10.87 8.92 8.00
CA LYS A 151 -10.04 10.06 8.38
C LYS A 151 -8.73 10.09 7.58
N VAL A 152 -8.11 8.93 7.35
CA VAL A 152 -6.92 8.79 6.50
C VAL A 152 -7.26 9.11 5.05
N PHE A 153 -8.42 8.67 4.56
CA PHE A 153 -8.89 8.97 3.21
C PHE A 153 -8.98 10.49 2.99
N ASP A 154 -9.57 11.23 3.94
CA ASP A 154 -9.67 12.69 3.85
C ASP A 154 -8.28 13.36 3.82
N ASP A 155 -7.35 12.91 4.67
CA ASP A 155 -5.97 13.43 4.71
C ASP A 155 -5.21 13.15 3.40
N LEU A 156 -5.32 11.94 2.87
CA LEU A 156 -4.71 11.57 1.60
C LEU A 156 -5.30 12.36 0.44
N LEU A 157 -6.63 12.51 0.39
CA LEU A 157 -7.28 13.30 -0.65
C LEU A 157 -6.80 14.76 -0.61
N GLN A 158 -6.72 15.34 0.58
CA GLN A 158 -6.17 16.68 0.77
C GLN A 158 -4.71 16.75 0.28
N LYS A 159 -3.86 15.78 0.63
CA LYS A 159 -2.46 15.73 0.16
C LYS A 159 -2.39 15.67 -1.36
N ILE A 160 -3.14 14.77 -2.00
CA ILE A 160 -3.19 14.61 -3.47
C ILE A 160 -3.52 15.93 -4.18
N HIS A 161 -4.40 16.74 -3.60
CA HIS A 161 -4.80 18.04 -4.17
C HIS A 161 -3.76 19.15 -3.98
N HIS A 162 -2.88 19.05 -2.97
CA HIS A 162 -1.90 20.09 -2.63
C HIS A 162 -0.45 19.70 -2.95
N THR A 163 -0.19 18.44 -3.30
CA THR A 163 1.15 17.96 -3.67
C THR A 163 1.46 18.29 -5.12
N GLU A 164 2.56 19.03 -5.33
CA GLU A 164 3.09 19.36 -6.66
C GLU A 164 3.99 18.24 -7.22
N ASN A 165 4.79 17.57 -6.37
CA ASN A 165 5.63 16.44 -6.77
C ASN A 165 4.76 15.30 -7.32
N LYS A 166 5.00 14.93 -8.58
CA LYS A 166 4.20 13.93 -9.29
C LYS A 166 4.31 12.53 -8.66
N HIS A 167 5.50 12.15 -8.19
CA HIS A 167 5.75 10.84 -7.62
C HIS A 167 5.06 10.69 -6.25
N ASP A 168 5.23 11.65 -5.34
CA ASP A 168 4.52 11.66 -4.06
C ASP A 168 3.00 11.63 -4.27
N LYS A 169 2.49 12.42 -5.24
CA LYS A 169 1.07 12.42 -5.58
C LYS A 169 0.60 11.04 -6.05
N ASN A 170 1.38 10.35 -6.88
CA ASN A 170 1.06 9.00 -7.31
C ASN A 170 1.03 8.01 -6.14
N LEU A 171 2.03 8.06 -5.25
CA LEU A 171 2.06 7.21 -4.04
C LEU A 171 0.85 7.46 -3.13
N PHE A 172 0.43 8.72 -2.96
CA PHE A 172 -0.77 9.04 -2.20
C PHE A 172 -2.04 8.51 -2.86
N ILE A 173 -2.16 8.58 -4.20
CA ILE A 173 -3.30 8.01 -4.94
C ILE A 173 -3.34 6.48 -4.75
N GLU A 174 -2.21 5.79 -4.90
CA GLU A 174 -2.13 4.34 -4.70
C GLU A 174 -2.53 3.92 -3.28
N ALA A 175 -2.03 4.64 -2.26
CA ALA A 175 -2.43 4.43 -0.88
C ALA A 175 -3.94 4.68 -0.69
N LEU A 176 -4.47 5.77 -1.24
CA LEU A 176 -5.89 6.12 -1.14
C LEU A 176 -6.79 5.05 -1.78
N ILE A 177 -6.45 4.55 -2.98
CA ILE A 177 -7.17 3.45 -3.64
C ILE A 177 -7.16 2.21 -2.75
N THR A 178 -5.99 1.84 -2.22
CA THR A 178 -5.82 0.66 -1.38
C THR A 178 -6.69 0.70 -0.12
N ILE A 179 -6.73 1.85 0.55
CA ILE A 179 -7.41 1.98 1.85
C ILE A 179 -8.89 2.32 1.72
N SER A 180 -9.37 2.64 0.52
CA SER A 180 -10.72 3.16 0.29
C SER A 180 -11.79 2.29 0.95
N PRO A 181 -12.54 2.80 1.95
CA PRO A 181 -13.63 2.06 2.54
C PRO A 181 -14.84 2.00 1.60
N PRO A 182 -15.74 0.99 1.74
CA PRO A 182 -16.88 0.80 0.86
C PRO A 182 -17.74 2.07 0.67
N ASN A 183 -17.90 2.88 1.71
CA ASN A 183 -18.70 4.10 1.70
C ASN A 183 -18.04 5.28 0.97
N ARG A 184 -16.77 5.18 0.59
CA ARG A 184 -15.99 6.23 -0.11
C ARG A 184 -15.56 5.81 -1.52
N ILE A 185 -15.87 4.58 -1.94
CA ILE A 185 -15.43 4.05 -3.23
C ILE A 185 -15.85 4.94 -4.42
N SER A 186 -17.01 5.59 -4.36
CA SER A 186 -17.45 6.51 -5.41
C SER A 186 -16.49 7.68 -5.66
N GLU A 187 -15.73 8.10 -4.64
CA GLU A 187 -14.81 9.24 -4.77
C GLU A 187 -13.58 8.89 -5.62
N LEU A 188 -13.25 7.59 -5.75
CA LEU A 188 -12.19 7.14 -6.66
C LEU A 188 -12.49 7.44 -8.14
N THR A 189 -13.74 7.80 -8.48
CA THR A 189 -14.09 8.22 -9.84
C THR A 189 -13.31 9.44 -10.31
N GLU A 190 -12.84 10.30 -9.39
CA GLU A 190 -11.97 11.44 -9.68
C GLU A 190 -10.67 11.01 -10.39
N PHE A 191 -10.16 9.82 -10.07
CA PHE A 191 -8.86 9.33 -10.53
C PHE A 191 -8.95 8.33 -11.71
N LEU A 192 -10.15 8.02 -12.22
CA LEU A 192 -10.33 7.05 -13.32
C LEU A 192 -9.62 7.43 -14.62
N PHE A 193 -9.36 8.71 -14.84
CA PHE A 193 -8.68 9.22 -16.03
C PHE A 193 -7.21 9.58 -15.77
N SER A 194 -6.63 9.11 -14.65
CA SER A 194 -5.22 9.29 -14.33
C SER A 194 -4.33 8.86 -15.50
N GLU A 195 -3.23 9.59 -15.71
CA GLU A 195 -2.21 9.21 -16.71
C GLU A 195 -1.64 7.83 -16.40
N ASP A 196 -1.57 7.47 -15.12
CA ASP A 196 -1.08 6.18 -14.68
C ASP A 196 -2.08 5.05 -14.98
N TYR A 197 -1.57 4.05 -15.69
CA TYR A 197 -2.33 2.84 -16.00
C TYR A 197 -2.72 2.08 -14.73
N TRP A 198 -1.82 1.98 -13.76
CA TRP A 198 -2.01 1.17 -12.55
C TRP A 198 -3.10 1.74 -11.65
N HIS A 199 -3.16 3.06 -11.47
CA HIS A 199 -4.25 3.69 -10.73
C HIS A 199 -5.62 3.35 -11.34
N THR A 200 -5.74 3.52 -12.66
CA THR A 200 -7.01 3.24 -13.35
C THR A 200 -7.39 1.76 -13.19
N ARG A 201 -6.42 0.85 -13.34
CA ARG A 201 -6.62 -0.59 -13.17
C ARG A 201 -7.09 -0.93 -11.76
N GLN A 202 -6.38 -0.44 -10.73
CA GLN A 202 -6.66 -0.71 -9.32
C GLN A 202 -8.03 -0.15 -8.90
N ILE A 203 -8.42 1.03 -9.40
CA ILE A 203 -9.76 1.59 -9.15
C ILE A 203 -10.85 0.69 -9.71
N LEU A 204 -10.69 0.21 -10.95
CA LEU A 204 -11.66 -0.72 -11.56
C LEU A 204 -11.72 -2.06 -10.80
N GLU A 205 -10.59 -2.55 -10.32
CA GLU A 205 -10.52 -3.74 -9.46
C GLU A 205 -11.24 -3.49 -8.12
N ALA A 206 -11.08 -2.32 -7.50
CA ALA A 206 -11.79 -1.94 -6.28
C ALA A 206 -13.30 -1.85 -6.52
N PHE A 207 -13.74 -1.27 -7.65
CA PHE A 207 -15.16 -1.21 -8.01
C PHE A 207 -15.75 -2.61 -8.16
N ALA A 208 -15.07 -3.49 -8.89
CA ALA A 208 -15.50 -4.88 -9.04
C ALA A 208 -15.55 -5.61 -7.70
N PHE A 209 -14.52 -5.43 -6.85
CA PHE A 209 -14.45 -6.06 -5.54
C PHE A 209 -15.65 -5.68 -4.66
N TYR A 210 -15.97 -4.38 -4.56
CA TYR A 210 -17.09 -3.90 -3.75
C TYR A 210 -18.46 -3.98 -4.45
N ASN A 211 -18.52 -4.52 -5.67
CA ASN A 211 -19.72 -4.50 -6.52
C ASN A 211 -20.32 -3.08 -6.64
N HIS A 212 -19.44 -2.09 -6.73
CA HIS A 212 -19.81 -0.69 -6.77
C HIS A 212 -20.43 -0.35 -8.14
N GLN A 213 -21.63 0.24 -8.10
CA GLN A 213 -22.35 0.67 -9.29
C GLN A 213 -21.98 2.13 -9.58
N THR A 214 -21.01 2.32 -10.46
CA THR A 214 -20.64 3.64 -11.00
C THR A 214 -21.48 3.99 -12.23
N ASP A 215 -21.53 5.26 -12.60
CA ASP A 215 -22.14 5.73 -13.85
C ASP A 215 -21.60 4.97 -15.08
N HIS A 216 -22.49 4.24 -15.75
CA HIS A 216 -22.17 3.50 -16.97
C HIS A 216 -21.70 4.42 -18.10
N GLU A 217 -22.18 5.67 -18.17
CA GLU A 217 -21.73 6.62 -19.20
C GLU A 217 -20.28 7.06 -18.94
N LEU A 218 -19.90 7.27 -17.68
CA LEU A 218 -18.51 7.55 -17.27
C LEU A 218 -17.57 6.39 -17.62
N LEU A 219 -17.91 5.16 -17.24
CA LEU A 219 -17.13 3.96 -17.56
C LEU A 219 -17.09 3.71 -19.08
N TYR A 220 -18.15 4.08 -19.80
CA TYR A 220 -18.15 4.03 -21.25
C TYR A 220 -17.20 5.06 -21.90
N LYS A 221 -17.14 6.26 -21.34
CA LYS A 221 -16.17 7.29 -21.75
C LYS A 221 -14.74 6.80 -21.50
N LEU A 222 -14.47 6.21 -20.33
CA LEU A 222 -13.18 5.62 -20.01
C LEU A 222 -12.73 4.60 -21.06
N GLY A 223 -13.59 3.62 -21.40
CA GLY A 223 -13.23 2.63 -22.41
C GLY A 223 -13.05 3.20 -23.83
N LYS A 224 -13.62 4.37 -24.15
CA LYS A 224 -13.30 5.07 -25.42
C LYS A 224 -11.90 5.67 -25.40
N GLU A 225 -11.57 6.40 -24.32
CA GLU A 225 -10.33 7.15 -24.20
C GLU A 225 -9.12 6.26 -23.89
N LYS A 226 -9.35 5.16 -23.15
CA LYS A 226 -8.32 4.20 -22.75
C LYS A 226 -8.73 2.78 -23.19
N PRO A 227 -8.55 2.43 -24.48
CA PRO A 227 -8.98 1.16 -25.06
C PRO A 227 -8.48 -0.09 -24.34
N GLN A 228 -7.31 -0.01 -23.68
CA GLN A 228 -6.72 -1.09 -22.90
C GLN A 228 -7.60 -1.59 -21.75
N PHE A 229 -8.51 -0.76 -21.21
CA PHE A 229 -9.43 -1.17 -20.13
C PHE A 229 -10.75 -1.76 -20.62
N ARG A 230 -11.02 -1.77 -21.93
CA ARG A 230 -12.30 -2.27 -22.48
C ARG A 230 -12.61 -3.71 -22.10
N LYS A 231 -11.59 -4.57 -22.00
CA LYS A 231 -11.78 -5.97 -21.61
C LYS A 231 -12.31 -6.06 -20.17
N GLN A 232 -11.63 -5.39 -19.24
CA GLN A 232 -12.01 -5.32 -17.83
C GLN A 232 -13.41 -4.71 -17.65
N LEU A 233 -13.71 -3.62 -18.36
CA LEU A 233 -15.02 -2.99 -18.34
C LEU A 233 -16.15 -3.94 -18.81
N LYS A 234 -15.90 -4.74 -19.87
CA LYS A 234 -16.85 -5.75 -20.32
C LYS A 234 -17.09 -6.85 -19.28
N GLU A 235 -16.03 -7.29 -18.59
CA GLU A 235 -16.12 -8.27 -17.50
C GLU A 235 -16.91 -7.73 -16.31
N MET A 236 -16.84 -6.41 -16.06
CA MET A 236 -17.69 -5.71 -15.08
C MET A 236 -19.13 -5.48 -15.58
N GLY A 237 -19.51 -5.99 -16.75
CA GLY A 237 -20.85 -5.83 -17.30
C GLY A 237 -21.11 -4.50 -18.02
N ILE A 238 -20.09 -3.66 -18.20
CA ILE A 238 -20.20 -2.41 -18.94
C ILE A 238 -20.21 -2.73 -20.43
N GLN A 239 -21.39 -2.64 -21.01
CA GLN A 239 -21.58 -2.73 -22.45
C GLN A 239 -22.04 -1.38 -23.00
N PRO A 240 -21.75 -1.06 -24.27
CA PRO A 240 -22.33 0.10 -24.93
C PRO A 240 -23.85 0.02 -24.79
N GLN A 241 -24.47 1.01 -24.12
CA GLN A 241 -25.91 1.07 -24.06
C GLN A 241 -26.45 1.16 -25.48
N ARG A 242 -27.41 0.29 -25.82
CA ARG A 242 -28.16 0.34 -27.09
C ARG A 242 -29.03 1.61 -27.09
N LYS A 243 -28.44 2.79 -27.28
CA LYS A 243 -29.21 3.95 -27.75
C LYS A 243 -29.36 3.80 -29.26
N PHE A 244 -30.61 3.72 -29.69
CA PHE A 244 -31.07 3.44 -31.04
C PHE A 244 -30.18 4.05 -32.15
N LEU A 245 -29.96 3.25 -33.20
CA LEU A 245 -29.48 3.61 -34.55
C LEU A 245 -28.01 4.04 -34.77
N TRP A 246 -27.18 4.30 -33.77
CA TRP A 246 -25.76 4.63 -34.03
C TRP A 246 -24.83 3.92 -33.07
N TRP A 247 -24.48 2.69 -33.42
CA TRP A 247 -23.42 1.95 -32.74
C TRP A 247 -22.09 2.68 -32.96
N LYS A 248 -21.69 3.55 -32.03
CA LYS A 248 -20.25 3.86 -31.90
C LYS A 248 -19.62 2.61 -31.29
N LYS A 249 -19.18 1.69 -32.16
CA LYS A 249 -18.46 0.47 -31.79
C LYS A 249 -17.33 0.85 -30.83
N TRP A 250 -17.30 0.12 -29.72
CA TRP A 250 -16.12 -0.06 -28.89
C TRP A 250 -15.22 -1.11 -29.53
#